data_AF-A0A7S3P8N4-F1
#
_entry.id   AF-A0A7S3P8N4-F1
#
_cell.length_a   1.000
_cell.length_b   1.000
_cell.length_c   1.000
_cell.angle_alpha   90.00
_cell.angle_beta   90.00
_cell.angle_gamma   90.00
#
_symmetry.space_group_name_H-M   'P 1'
#
loop_
_entity.id
_entity.type
_entity.pdbx_description
1 polymer ?
#
loop_
_entity_poly.entity_id
_entity_poly.type
_entity_poly.pdbx_seq_one_letter_code
_entity_poly.pdbx_strand_id
1 'polypeptide(L)'
;SKVARLVLMDKAWPMHGTTTLGPQHMSWQHIYGTVPSSSSSSQKKKYIETWPIPLTTSKQDLKHRNQRRKLAQRFLQNNEESSSPVILLGIHLCGTLSMHAIRLFNEHTAVKFFCLKPCCLPGMVHAKRHEVFRVGRHAFDSKL
;
A
#
# COMPACT_ATOMS: atom_id res chain seq x y z
N SER A 1 -10.39 -19.78 -4.06
CA SER A 1 -10.00 -18.89 -2.93
C SER A 1 -10.69 -17.55 -3.05
N LYS A 2 -11.22 -17.01 -1.94
CA LYS A 2 -11.84 -15.67 -1.90
C LYS A 2 -10.89 -14.69 -1.22
N VAL A 3 -10.89 -13.42 -1.65
CA VAL A 3 -10.08 -12.36 -1.01
C VAL A 3 -10.72 -12.01 0.34
N ALA A 4 -9.97 -12.15 1.43
CA ALA A 4 -10.49 -11.92 2.78
C ALA A 4 -10.63 -10.42 3.13
N ARG A 5 -9.71 -9.58 2.64
CA ARG A 5 -9.71 -8.13 2.87
C ARG A 5 -8.76 -7.41 1.91
N LEU A 6 -8.97 -6.11 1.77
CA LEU A 6 -8.07 -5.16 1.10
C LEU A 6 -7.58 -4.14 2.12
N VAL A 7 -6.29 -3.81 2.04
CA VAL A 7 -5.66 -2.81 2.91
C VAL A 7 -5.00 -1.74 2.06
N LEU A 8 -5.53 -0.52 2.09
CA LEU A 8 -4.94 0.64 1.44
C LEU A 8 -3.81 1.20 2.30
N MET A 9 -2.63 1.39 1.71
CA MET A 9 -1.42 1.82 2.43
C MET A 9 -0.75 3.02 1.76
N ASP A 10 -0.50 4.07 2.54
CA ASP A 10 0.12 5.35 2.15
C ASP A 10 0.31 6.20 3.42
N LYS A 11 1.22 7.17 3.38
CA LYS A 11 1.43 8.12 4.48
C LYS A 11 0.27 9.10 4.67
N ALA A 12 -0.51 9.34 3.62
CA ALA A 12 -1.66 10.24 3.59
C ALA A 12 -2.95 9.53 3.99
N TRP A 13 -3.01 8.20 4.01
CA TRP A 13 -4.19 7.52 4.53
C TRP A 13 -4.25 7.64 6.06
N PRO A 14 -5.41 7.97 6.64
CA PRO A 14 -5.64 7.84 8.07
C PRO A 14 -5.60 6.36 8.49
N MET A 15 -5.26 6.08 9.75
CA MET A 15 -5.32 4.72 10.28
C MET A 15 -6.79 4.28 10.42
N HIS A 16 -7.08 3.02 10.08
CA HIS A 16 -8.40 2.44 10.33
C HIS A 16 -8.81 2.60 11.81
N GLY A 17 -10.07 2.97 12.05
CA GLY A 17 -10.63 3.20 13.38
C GLY A 17 -10.36 4.59 13.97
N THR A 18 -9.57 5.43 13.31
CA THR A 18 -9.37 6.82 13.76
C THR A 18 -10.59 7.68 13.42
N THR A 19 -11.07 8.47 14.37
CA THR A 19 -12.21 9.39 14.20
C THR A 19 -11.79 10.78 13.73
N THR A 20 -10.53 11.17 13.95
CA THR A 20 -9.97 12.47 13.60
C THR A 20 -9.08 12.40 12.34
N LEU A 21 -9.30 13.32 11.40
CA LEU A 21 -8.42 13.50 10.24
C LEU A 21 -7.36 14.55 10.56
N GLY A 22 -6.10 14.23 10.31
CA GLY A 22 -5.01 15.20 10.35
C GLY A 22 -5.00 16.05 9.08
N PRO A 23 -4.39 17.26 9.10
CA PRO A 23 -4.35 18.17 7.95
C PRO A 23 -3.79 17.56 6.65
N GLN A 24 -2.86 16.63 6.79
CA GLN A 24 -2.17 15.93 5.70
C GLN A 24 -2.84 14.61 5.31
N HIS A 25 -3.95 14.24 5.95
CA HIS A 25 -4.67 13.02 5.62
C HIS A 25 -5.64 13.26 4.47
N MET A 26 -5.77 12.25 3.61
CA MET A 26 -6.78 12.27 2.56
C MET A 26 -8.18 12.15 3.18
N SER A 27 -9.15 12.88 2.63
CA SER A 27 -10.51 12.93 3.18
C SER A 27 -11.22 11.60 3.03
N TRP A 28 -12.10 11.26 3.99
CA TRP A 28 -12.91 10.03 3.94
C TRP A 28 -13.73 9.90 2.65
N GLN A 29 -14.21 11.02 2.10
CA GLN A 29 -14.94 11.07 0.85
C GLN A 29 -14.08 10.63 -0.34
N HIS A 30 -12.79 11.00 -0.36
CA HIS A 30 -11.87 10.53 -1.39
C HIS A 30 -11.59 9.04 -1.24
N ILE A 31 -11.47 8.51 0.00
CA ILE A 31 -11.19 7.09 0.24
C ILE A 31 -12.40 6.20 -0.08
N TYR A 32 -13.58 6.60 0.38
CA TYR A 32 -14.77 5.73 0.44
C TYR A 32 -15.92 6.20 -0.46
N GLY A 33 -15.75 7.31 -1.18
CA GLY A 33 -16.78 7.93 -2.00
C GLY A 33 -17.77 8.79 -1.19
N THR A 34 -18.63 9.49 -1.91
CA THR A 34 -19.79 10.18 -1.35
C THR A 34 -21.01 9.26 -1.34
N VAL A 35 -21.88 9.43 -0.36
CA VAL A 35 -23.19 8.79 -0.33
C VAL A 35 -24.14 9.61 -1.21
N PRO A 36 -24.83 9.05 -2.21
CA PRO A 36 -25.75 9.82 -3.04
C PRO A 36 -26.86 10.44 -2.18
N SER A 37 -27.09 11.74 -2.40
CA SER A 37 -27.93 12.58 -1.57
C SER A 37 -29.44 12.27 -1.67
N SER A 38 -29.87 11.48 -2.66
CA SER A 38 -31.24 11.51 -3.18
C SER A 38 -32.21 10.43 -2.73
N SER A 39 -31.90 9.53 -1.78
CA SER A 39 -32.89 8.59 -1.26
C SER A 39 -33.40 8.98 0.13
N SER A 40 -34.63 9.47 0.16
CA SER A 40 -35.49 9.56 1.33
C SER A 40 -35.78 8.14 1.85
N SER A 41 -35.60 7.94 3.16
CA SER A 41 -35.95 6.74 3.94
C SER A 41 -35.25 5.42 3.59
N SER A 42 -34.72 4.75 4.62
CA SER A 42 -34.01 3.44 4.65
C SER A 42 -32.48 3.52 4.49
N GLN A 43 -31.77 3.47 5.63
CA GLN A 43 -30.32 3.23 5.80
C GLN A 43 -29.44 3.45 4.55
N LYS A 44 -28.94 4.67 4.37
CA LYS A 44 -27.92 4.98 3.38
C LYS A 44 -26.61 4.24 3.71
N LYS A 45 -26.44 3.03 3.19
CA LYS A 45 -25.18 2.31 3.25
C LYS A 45 -24.11 3.09 2.47
N LYS A 46 -22.91 3.25 3.05
CA LYS A 46 -21.78 3.86 2.32
C LYS A 46 -21.42 2.97 1.13
N TYR A 47 -20.93 3.53 0.02
CA TYR A 47 -20.49 2.74 -1.13
C TYR A 47 -19.52 1.62 -0.72
N ILE A 48 -18.64 1.90 0.25
CA ILE A 48 -17.73 0.88 0.76
C ILE A 48 -18.41 -0.29 1.47
N GLU A 49 -19.61 -0.09 2.04
CA GLU A 49 -20.40 -1.13 2.71
C GLU A 49 -21.15 -2.02 1.71
N THR A 50 -21.20 -1.65 0.42
CA THR A 50 -21.73 -2.50 -0.65
C THR A 50 -20.66 -3.40 -1.27
N TRP A 51 -19.38 -3.16 -0.95
CA TRP A 51 -18.29 -3.91 -1.53
C TRP A 51 -18.16 -5.29 -0.87
N PRO A 52 -18.03 -6.39 -1.65
CA PRO A 52 -18.05 -7.74 -1.11
C PRO A 52 -16.78 -8.09 -0.32
N ILE A 53 -15.73 -7.27 -0.43
CA ILE A 53 -14.44 -7.46 0.22
C ILE A 53 -14.21 -6.28 1.17
N PRO A 54 -14.00 -6.53 2.47
CA PRO A 54 -13.70 -5.47 3.43
C PRO A 54 -12.48 -4.66 3.02
N LEU A 55 -12.61 -3.33 2.96
CA LEU A 55 -11.51 -2.41 2.69
C LEU A 55 -11.19 -1.62 3.96
N THR A 56 -9.90 -1.59 4.31
CA THR A 56 -9.39 -0.84 5.47
C THR A 56 -8.18 0.00 5.08
N THR A 57 -7.89 1.04 5.86
CA THR A 57 -6.73 1.91 5.63
C THR A 57 -5.63 1.67 6.67
N SER A 58 -4.38 1.78 6.26
CA SER A 58 -3.23 1.80 7.16
C SER A 58 -2.26 2.91 6.78
N LYS A 59 -1.98 3.81 7.72
CA LYS A 59 -0.94 4.83 7.56
C LYS A 59 0.43 4.17 7.58
N GLN A 60 1.09 4.11 6.42
CA GLN A 60 2.41 3.49 6.27
C GLN A 60 3.27 4.35 5.36
N ASP A 61 4.52 4.58 5.74
CA ASP A 61 5.51 5.21 4.88
C ASP A 61 6.63 4.22 4.57
N LEU A 62 6.63 3.71 3.35
CA LEU A 62 7.61 2.72 2.89
C LEU A 62 9.05 3.25 2.87
N LYS A 63 9.29 4.56 2.97
CA LYS A 63 10.66 5.13 3.07
C LYS A 63 11.30 4.79 4.41
N HIS A 64 10.53 4.70 5.48
CA HIS A 64 11.05 4.48 6.82
C HIS A 64 11.16 2.99 7.16
N ARG A 65 12.38 2.55 7.53
CA ARG A 65 12.68 1.16 7.89
C ARG A 65 11.76 0.62 9.00
N ASN A 66 11.50 1.42 10.02
CA ASN A 66 10.65 1.04 11.15
C ASN A 66 9.19 0.78 10.72
N GLN A 67 8.66 1.57 9.80
CA GLN A 67 7.30 1.39 9.27
C GLN A 67 7.22 0.12 8.42
N ARG A 68 8.21 -0.12 7.54
CA ARG A 68 8.29 -1.38 6.78
C ARG A 68 8.29 -2.61 7.69
N ARG A 69 9.07 -2.58 8.78
CA ARG A 69 9.10 -3.69 9.76
C ARG A 69 7.73 -3.90 10.42
N LYS A 70 7.04 -2.83 10.80
CA LYS A 70 5.68 -2.90 11.38
C LYS A 70 4.64 -3.42 10.39
N LEU A 71 4.70 -2.97 9.14
CA LEU A 71 3.88 -3.46 8.04
C LEU A 71 4.08 -4.97 7.87
N ALA A 72 5.34 -5.41 7.77
CA ALA A 72 5.68 -6.82 7.65
C ALA A 72 5.15 -7.62 8.84
N GLN A 73 5.36 -7.13 10.07
CA GLN A 73 4.86 -7.77 11.29
C GLN A 73 3.34 -7.94 11.29
N ARG A 74 2.61 -6.94 10.81
CA ARG A 74 1.15 -6.92 10.88
C ARG A 74 0.47 -7.70 9.75
N PHE A 75 1.08 -7.75 8.57
CA PHE A 75 0.41 -8.22 7.36
C PHE A 75 1.15 -9.35 6.63
N LEU A 76 2.46 -9.49 6.85
CA LEU A 76 3.32 -10.41 6.08
C LEU A 76 4.01 -11.45 6.96
N GLN A 77 3.80 -11.43 8.28
CA GLN A 77 4.24 -12.49 9.16
C GLN A 77 3.29 -13.68 9.04
N ASN A 78 3.84 -14.79 8.59
CA ASN A 78 3.19 -16.08 8.64
C ASN A 78 3.52 -16.69 9.99
N ASN A 79 2.55 -16.75 10.90
CA ASN A 79 2.54 -17.83 11.87
C ASN A 79 1.92 -19.03 11.15
N GLU A 80 2.57 -20.19 11.20
CA GLU A 80 2.25 -21.43 10.47
C GLU A 80 0.74 -21.77 10.46
N GLU A 81 -0.03 -21.38 11.48
CA GLU A 81 -1.47 -21.64 11.62
C GLU A 81 -2.41 -20.66 10.88
N SER A 82 -1.92 -19.55 10.31
CA SER A 82 -2.78 -18.48 9.75
C SER A 82 -2.31 -17.85 8.43
N SER A 83 -1.39 -18.51 7.71
CA SER A 83 -0.72 -17.99 6.51
C SER A 83 -1.68 -17.83 5.32
N SER A 84 -2.44 -16.74 5.29
CA SER A 84 -3.22 -16.34 4.12
C SER A 84 -2.26 -15.74 3.09
N PRO A 85 -2.27 -16.22 1.83
CA PRO A 85 -1.40 -15.68 0.79
C PRO A 85 -1.71 -14.19 0.55
N VAL A 86 -0.65 -13.40 0.44
CA VAL A 86 -0.75 -11.95 0.23
C VAL A 86 -0.46 -11.61 -1.23
N ILE A 87 -1.27 -10.70 -1.77
CA ILE A 87 -1.00 -10.02 -3.03
C ILE A 87 -0.55 -8.60 -2.71
N LEU A 88 0.65 -8.21 -3.18
CA LEU A 88 1.18 -6.87 -3.03
C LEU A 88 0.97 -6.07 -4.33
N LEU A 89 0.31 -4.91 -4.22
CA LEU A 89 0.07 -4.00 -5.35
C LEU A 89 0.80 -2.67 -5.09
N GLY A 90 1.85 -2.40 -5.85
CA GLY A 90 2.61 -1.15 -5.80
C GLY A 90 2.14 -0.17 -6.87
N ILE A 91 1.14 0.65 -6.57
CA ILE A 91 0.60 1.66 -7.50
C ILE A 91 1.21 3.03 -7.18
N HIS A 92 1.65 3.77 -8.20
CA HIS A 92 2.23 5.11 -8.03
C HIS A 92 3.44 5.18 -7.06
N LEU A 93 4.17 4.08 -6.88
CA LEU A 93 5.37 4.02 -6.03
C LEU A 93 6.61 4.61 -6.73
N CYS A 94 6.53 5.88 -7.11
CA CYS A 94 7.58 6.62 -7.79
C CYS A 94 8.95 6.59 -7.02
N GLY A 95 10.06 6.56 -7.76
CA GLY A 95 11.42 6.64 -7.21
C GLY A 95 11.80 5.47 -6.29
N THR A 96 12.35 5.76 -5.10
CA THR A 96 12.84 4.72 -4.16
C THR A 96 11.74 3.89 -3.50
N LEU A 97 10.47 4.30 -3.60
CA LEU A 97 9.33 3.55 -3.07
C LEU A 97 9.16 2.19 -3.77
N SER A 98 9.35 2.16 -5.10
CA SER A 98 9.36 0.92 -5.88
C SER A 98 10.39 -0.07 -5.38
N MET A 99 11.59 0.42 -5.03
CA MET A 99 12.68 -0.40 -4.47
C MET A 99 12.30 -1.04 -3.15
N HIS A 100 11.65 -0.27 -2.29
CA HIS A 100 11.18 -0.77 -1.00
C HIS A 100 10.05 -1.81 -1.16
N ALA A 101 9.16 -1.64 -2.14
CA ALA A 101 8.11 -2.62 -2.44
C ALA A 101 8.69 -3.93 -3.00
N ILE A 102 9.67 -3.86 -3.91
CA ILE A 102 10.34 -5.08 -4.42
C ILE A 102 11.07 -5.81 -3.28
N ARG A 103 11.71 -5.08 -2.36
CA ARG A 103 12.32 -5.70 -1.16
C ARG A 103 11.29 -6.43 -0.32
N LEU A 104 10.13 -5.83 -0.05
CA LEU A 104 9.05 -6.51 0.69
C LEU A 104 8.61 -7.80 0.00
N PHE A 105 8.50 -7.83 -1.32
CA PHE A 105 8.18 -9.05 -2.06
C PHE A 105 9.27 -10.12 -1.90
N ASN A 106 10.54 -9.74 -2.06
CA ASN A 106 11.65 -10.69 -1.98
C ASN A 106 11.93 -11.21 -0.57
N GLU A 107 11.67 -10.40 0.47
CA GLU A 107 11.97 -10.74 1.87
C GLU A 107 10.84 -11.52 2.56
N HIS A 108 9.63 -11.58 1.98
CA HIS A 108 8.46 -12.17 2.63
C HIS A 108 7.77 -13.23 1.76
N THR A 109 7.94 -14.50 2.15
CA THR A 109 7.32 -15.66 1.47
C THR A 109 5.79 -15.69 1.53
N ALA A 110 5.18 -14.87 2.40
CA ALA A 110 3.74 -14.63 2.45
C ALA A 110 3.20 -14.00 1.16
N VAL A 111 4.02 -13.17 0.49
CA VAL A 111 3.61 -12.49 -0.74
C VAL A 111 3.75 -13.45 -1.91
N LYS A 112 2.62 -13.93 -2.44
CA LYS A 112 2.59 -14.90 -3.55
C LYS A 112 2.52 -14.24 -4.91
N PHE A 113 2.11 -12.98 -4.96
CA PHE A 113 2.06 -12.20 -6.19
C PHE A 113 2.38 -10.74 -5.89
N PHE A 114 3.16 -10.14 -6.78
CA PHE A 114 3.54 -8.73 -6.69
C PHE A 114 3.36 -8.07 -8.06
N CYS A 115 2.53 -7.03 -8.11
CA CYS A 115 2.37 -6.18 -9.27
C CYS A 115 2.85 -4.77 -8.93
N LEU A 116 3.75 -4.25 -9.76
CA LEU A 116 4.34 -2.92 -9.61
C LEU A 116 4.03 -2.08 -10.84
N LYS A 117 3.37 -0.95 -10.63
CA LYS A 117 3.09 0.06 -11.66
C LYS A 117 3.68 1.40 -11.22
N PRO A 118 4.98 1.63 -11.45
CA PRO A 118 5.62 2.89 -11.10
C PRO A 118 5.21 3.98 -12.09
N CYS A 119 5.06 5.20 -11.58
CA CYS A 119 4.72 6.40 -12.37
C CYS A 119 5.97 7.14 -12.87
N CYS A 120 7.04 7.14 -12.08
CA CYS A 120 8.31 7.80 -12.37
C CYS A 120 9.44 6.90 -11.87
N LEU A 121 10.44 6.71 -12.73
CA LEU A 121 11.71 6.11 -12.34
C LEU A 121 12.49 7.05 -11.40
N PRO A 122 13.53 6.56 -10.71
CA PRO A 122 14.37 7.40 -9.85
C PRO A 122 14.79 8.68 -10.58
N GLY A 123 14.52 9.85 -9.96
CA GLY A 123 14.75 11.14 -10.61
C GLY A 123 16.23 11.42 -10.90
N MET A 124 16.49 12.45 -11.71
CA MET A 124 17.83 12.86 -12.18
C MET A 124 18.90 13.02 -11.09
N VAL A 125 18.51 13.26 -9.84
CA VAL A 125 19.45 13.33 -8.70
C VAL A 125 20.21 12.01 -8.52
N HIS A 126 19.54 10.87 -8.68
CA HIS A 126 20.18 9.56 -8.59
C HIS A 126 21.09 9.32 -9.79
N ALA A 127 20.64 9.69 -11.00
CA ALA A 127 21.44 9.63 -12.23
C ALA A 127 22.75 10.42 -12.11
N LYS A 128 22.68 11.65 -11.58
CA LYS A 128 23.85 12.51 -11.33
C LYS A 128 24.83 11.93 -10.32
N ARG A 129 24.35 11.10 -9.38
CA ARG A 129 25.18 10.44 -8.37
C ARG A 129 25.75 9.11 -8.83
N HIS A 130 25.47 8.70 -10.07
CA HIS A 130 25.84 7.38 -10.59
C HIS A 130 25.40 6.24 -9.66
N GLU A 131 24.25 6.42 -9.01
CA GLU A 131 23.78 5.47 -8.02
C GLU A 131 23.35 4.17 -8.71
N VAL A 132 23.82 3.03 -8.22
CA VAL A 132 23.43 1.70 -8.70
C VAL A 132 22.50 1.07 -7.69
N PHE A 133 21.28 0.81 -8.12
CA PHE A 133 20.26 0.18 -7.31
C PHE A 133 20.42 -1.34 -7.34
N ARG A 134 20.61 -1.95 -6.16
CA ARG A 134 20.71 -3.41 -6.00
C ARG A 134 19.47 -3.98 -5.32
N VAL A 135 18.92 -5.02 -5.94
CA VAL A 135 17.76 -5.77 -5.45
C VAL A 135 18.00 -7.26 -5.63
N GLY A 136 18.34 -7.94 -4.54
CA GLY A 136 18.76 -9.33 -4.59
C GLY A 136 19.97 -9.50 -5.51
N ARG A 137 19.83 -10.33 -6.55
CA ARG A 137 20.86 -10.57 -7.59
C ARG A 137 20.78 -9.60 -8.78
N HIS A 138 19.80 -8.71 -8.81
CA HIS A 138 19.62 -7.75 -9.89
C HIS A 138 20.22 -6.40 -9.52
N ALA A 139 20.88 -5.77 -10.48
CA ALA A 139 21.37 -4.41 -10.37
C ALA A 139 20.94 -3.63 -11.60
N PHE A 140 20.60 -2.36 -11.40
CA PHE A 140 20.34 -1.43 -12.49
C PHE A 140 20.88 -0.06 -12.08
N ASP A 141 21.41 0.67 -13.05
CA ASP A 141 21.87 2.03 -12.80
C ASP A 141 20.69 3.01 -12.79
N SER A 142 20.96 4.20 -12.28
CA SER A 142 19.99 5.29 -12.22
C SER A 142 19.87 6.07 -13.52
N LYS A 143 20.51 5.60 -14.60
CA LYS A 143 20.47 6.25 -15.92
C LYS A 143 19.34 5.63 -16.74
N LEU A 144 18.63 6.48 -17.48
CA LEU A 144 17.72 6.07 -18.55
C LEU A 144 18.47 6.12 -19.88
#